data_AF-A0A5M6DBV8-F1
#
_entry.id   AF-A0A5M6DBV8-F1
#
_cell.length_a   1.000
_cell.length_b   1.000
_cell.length_c   1.000
_cell.angle_alpha   90.00
_cell.angle_beta   90.00
_cell.angle_gamma   90.00
#
_symmetry.space_group_name_H-M   'P 1'
#
loop_
_entity.id
_entity.type
_entity.pdbx_description
1 polymer ?
#
loop_
_entity_poly.entity_id
_entity_poly.type
_entity_poly.pdbx_seq_one_letter_code
_entity_poly.pdbx_strand_id
1 'polypeptide(L)'
;MESPSSVRRVMGDVIDLCELQMQLLSVDAQSAQRKLTRAVACGATAAVLAGSALTAAVFGGGYLLHELTELTVGVSMLIVSGAVFVVVAIMLFVAISSLNAAAAAMSETKSEFAENLRWLKATLISPETSARNQLRDESFPRYQTYEDSVDRPNGSAGDRPSAYPSPNR
;
A
#
# COMPACT_ATOMS: atom_id res chain seq x y z
N MET A 1 -19.02 -1.03 -40.30
CA MET A 1 -19.44 -0.31 -39.07
C MET A 1 -19.39 -1.29 -37.91
N GLU A 2 -18.20 -1.64 -37.43
CA GLU A 2 -18.03 -2.60 -36.35
C GLU A 2 -16.81 -2.16 -35.55
N SER A 3 -16.99 -1.85 -34.24
CA SER A 3 -15.98 -1.92 -33.16
C SER A 3 -16.42 -1.35 -31.78
N PRO A 4 -17.70 -1.37 -31.33
CA PRO A 4 -18.01 -1.06 -29.91
C PRO A 4 -17.74 -2.23 -28.94
N SER A 5 -17.34 -3.42 -29.43
CA SER A 5 -17.30 -4.67 -28.66
C SER A 5 -16.02 -4.90 -27.85
N SER A 6 -14.85 -4.49 -28.36
CA SER A 6 -13.56 -4.80 -27.71
C SER A 6 -13.36 -4.00 -26.41
N VAL A 7 -13.72 -2.72 -26.42
CA VAL A 7 -13.62 -1.83 -25.25
C VAL A 7 -14.55 -2.26 -24.12
N ARG A 8 -15.78 -2.67 -24.45
CA ARG A 8 -16.73 -3.22 -23.46
C ARG A 8 -16.23 -4.52 -22.83
N ARG A 9 -15.53 -5.35 -23.60
CA ARG A 9 -14.95 -6.61 -23.11
C ARG A 9 -13.81 -6.36 -22.12
N VAL A 10 -12.93 -5.39 -22.41
CA VAL A 10 -11.85 -4.99 -21.49
C VAL A 10 -12.41 -4.32 -20.23
N MET A 11 -13.44 -3.48 -20.34
CA MET A 11 -14.11 -2.92 -19.14
C MET A 11 -14.74 -4.02 -18.27
N GLY A 12 -15.31 -5.06 -18.90
CA GLY A 12 -15.81 -6.24 -18.19
C GLY A 12 -14.70 -6.94 -17.40
N ASP A 13 -13.58 -7.26 -18.04
CA ASP A 13 -12.44 -7.92 -17.39
C ASP A 13 -11.84 -7.07 -16.25
N VAL A 14 -11.78 -5.75 -16.39
CA VAL A 14 -11.27 -4.86 -15.33
C VAL A 14 -12.23 -4.78 -14.13
N ILE A 15 -13.55 -4.80 -14.37
CA ILE A 15 -14.56 -4.85 -13.31
C ILE A 15 -14.48 -6.20 -12.58
N ASP A 16 -14.33 -7.29 -13.32
CA ASP A 16 -14.23 -8.65 -12.76
C ASP A 16 -12.95 -8.83 -11.93
N LEU A 17 -11.82 -8.29 -12.42
CA LEU A 17 -10.57 -8.19 -11.64
C LEU A 17 -10.71 -7.32 -10.39
N CYS A 18 -11.46 -6.21 -10.47
CA CYS A 18 -11.72 -5.34 -9.32
C CYS A 18 -12.57 -6.05 -8.26
N GLU A 19 -13.55 -6.84 -8.67
CA GLU A 19 -14.39 -7.63 -7.77
C GLU A 19 -13.58 -8.71 -7.05
N LEU A 20 -12.70 -9.41 -7.76
CA LEU A 20 -11.73 -10.35 -7.19
C LEU A 20 -10.77 -9.67 -6.20
N GLN A 21 -10.26 -8.48 -6.52
CA GLN A 21 -9.39 -7.74 -5.61
C GLN A 21 -10.14 -7.19 -4.39
N MET A 22 -11.41 -6.81 -4.52
CA MET A 22 -12.23 -6.42 -3.36
C MET A 22 -12.49 -7.60 -2.42
N GLN A 23 -12.66 -8.81 -2.94
CA GLN A 23 -12.81 -10.01 -2.10
C GLN A 23 -11.54 -10.30 -1.29
N LEU A 24 -10.36 -10.19 -1.92
CA LEU A 24 -9.06 -10.32 -1.25
C LEU A 24 -8.84 -9.20 -0.21
N LEU A 25 -9.15 -7.95 -0.57
CA LEU A 25 -9.04 -6.80 0.34
C LEU A 25 -9.96 -6.95 1.56
N SER A 26 -11.18 -7.47 1.36
CA SER A 26 -12.14 -7.71 2.45
C SER A 26 -11.63 -8.76 3.44
N VAL A 27 -11.06 -9.86 2.95
CA VAL A 27 -10.46 -10.90 3.79
C VAL A 27 -9.24 -10.37 4.54
N ASP A 28 -8.39 -9.60 3.87
CA ASP A 28 -7.21 -8.98 4.49
C ASP A 28 -7.60 -7.93 5.53
N ALA A 29 -8.63 -7.12 5.26
CA ALA A 29 -9.18 -6.14 6.19
C ALA A 29 -9.74 -6.83 7.45
N GLN A 30 -10.44 -7.97 7.29
CA GLN A 30 -10.98 -8.71 8.44
C GLN A 30 -9.86 -9.32 9.31
N SER A 31 -8.80 -9.83 8.68
CA SER A 31 -7.60 -10.32 9.38
C SER A 31 -6.88 -9.19 10.14
N ALA A 32 -6.68 -8.04 9.47
CA ALA A 32 -6.08 -6.85 10.05
C ALA A 32 -6.92 -6.31 11.22
N GLN A 33 -8.24 -6.25 11.06
CA GLN A 33 -9.17 -5.79 12.10
C GLN A 33 -9.10 -6.69 13.33
N ARG A 34 -9.07 -8.02 13.18
CA ARG A 34 -8.91 -8.94 14.33
C ARG A 34 -7.60 -8.72 15.08
N LYS A 35 -6.50 -8.53 14.35
CA LYS A 35 -5.18 -8.23 14.96
C LYS A 35 -5.22 -6.90 15.70
N LEU A 36 -5.84 -5.88 15.11
CA LEU A 36 -6.02 -4.58 15.73
C LEU A 36 -6.86 -4.68 17.02
N THR A 37 -8.01 -5.35 16.99
CA THR A 37 -8.86 -5.53 18.18
C THR A 37 -8.11 -6.24 19.30
N ARG A 38 -7.32 -7.28 18.98
CA ARG A 38 -6.49 -7.98 19.97
C ARG A 38 -5.41 -7.07 20.55
N ALA A 39 -4.73 -6.29 19.71
CA ALA A 39 -3.72 -5.34 20.15
C ALA A 39 -4.32 -4.25 21.04
N VAL A 40 -5.48 -3.70 20.68
CA VAL A 40 -6.20 -2.70 21.48
C VAL A 40 -6.64 -3.28 22.82
N ALA A 41 -7.24 -4.48 22.84
CA ALA A 41 -7.66 -5.12 24.08
C ALA A 41 -6.46 -5.40 25.01
N CYS A 42 -5.35 -5.91 24.47
CA CYS A 42 -4.13 -6.16 25.23
C CYS A 42 -3.47 -4.87 25.72
N GLY A 43 -3.44 -3.82 24.89
CA GLY A 43 -2.95 -2.51 25.27
C GLY A 43 -3.78 -1.88 26.39
N ALA A 44 -5.10 -2.00 26.31
CA ALA A 44 -6.01 -1.49 27.34
C ALA A 44 -5.81 -2.21 28.68
N THR A 45 -5.72 -3.55 28.69
CA THR A 45 -5.46 -4.30 29.93
C THR A 45 -4.09 -3.98 30.51
N ALA A 46 -3.05 -3.90 29.68
CA ALA A 46 -1.72 -3.50 30.10
C ALA A 46 -1.71 -2.08 30.70
N ALA A 47 -2.43 -1.13 30.10
CA ALA A 47 -2.52 0.25 30.62
C ALA A 47 -3.17 0.30 32.01
N VAL A 48 -4.25 -0.45 32.22
CA VAL A 48 -4.92 -0.53 33.54
C VAL A 48 -3.99 -1.15 34.60
N LEU A 49 -3.32 -2.25 34.25
CA LEU A 49 -2.38 -2.92 35.17
C LEU A 49 -1.16 -2.04 35.47
N ALA A 50 -0.63 -1.33 34.46
CA ALA A 50 0.46 -0.40 34.66
C ALA A 50 0.05 0.76 35.57
N GLY A 51 -1.16 1.31 35.39
CA GLY A 51 -1.68 2.38 36.24
C GLY A 51 -1.85 1.98 37.70
N SER A 52 -2.36 0.77 37.97
CA SER A 52 -2.50 0.27 39.34
C SER A 52 -1.14 -0.02 39.99
N ALA A 53 -0.23 -0.67 39.27
CA ALA A 53 1.14 -0.91 39.74
C ALA A 53 1.90 0.40 40.00
N LEU A 54 1.73 1.40 39.13
CA LEU A 54 2.34 2.72 39.29
C LEU A 54 1.85 3.42 40.55
N THR A 55 0.54 3.37 40.82
CA THR A 55 -0.05 3.93 42.04
C THR A 55 0.56 3.26 43.29
N ALA A 56 0.60 1.93 43.31
CA ALA A 56 1.22 1.19 44.41
C ALA A 56 2.71 1.52 44.58
N ALA A 57 3.45 1.69 43.48
CA ALA A 57 4.85 2.08 43.49
C ALA A 57 5.08 3.49 44.05
N VAL A 58 4.19 4.46 43.73
CA VAL A 58 4.25 5.81 44.30
C VAL A 58 4.04 5.77 45.81
N PHE A 59 3.03 5.02 46.29
CA PHE A 59 2.79 4.89 47.72
C PHE A 59 3.94 4.18 48.45
N GLY A 60 4.36 3.02 47.93
CA GLY A 60 5.45 2.24 48.51
C GLY A 60 6.78 3.00 48.49
N GLY A 61 7.09 3.67 47.38
CA GLY A 61 8.29 4.50 47.24
C GLY A 61 8.27 5.72 48.14
N GLY A 62 7.13 6.40 48.28
CA GLY A 62 6.98 7.54 49.19
C GLY A 62 7.16 7.13 50.65
N TYR A 63 6.62 5.97 51.04
CA TYR A 63 6.81 5.42 52.38
C TYR A 63 8.26 4.99 52.64
N LEU A 64 8.88 4.30 51.67
CA LEU A 64 10.29 3.91 51.76
C LEU A 64 11.21 5.13 51.88
N LEU A 65 10.94 6.19 51.11
CA LEU A 65 11.72 7.42 51.17
C LEU A 65 11.54 8.13 52.52
N HIS A 66 10.34 8.12 53.09
CA HIS A 66 10.06 8.63 54.44
C HIS A 66 10.93 7.93 55.50
N GLU A 67 10.97 6.60 55.49
CA GLU A 67 11.77 5.80 56.45
C GLU A 67 13.28 6.05 56.32
N LEU A 68 13.76 6.32 55.10
CA LEU A 68 15.21 6.48 54.85
C LEU A 68 15.73 7.90 55.11
N THR A 69 14.87 8.93 55.12
CA THR A 69 15.30 10.34 55.09
C THR A 69 14.76 11.19 56.24
N GLU A 70 13.97 10.61 57.16
CA GLU A 70 13.27 11.32 58.24
C GLU A 70 12.37 12.49 57.77
N LEU A 71 12.14 12.61 56.46
CA LEU A 71 11.24 13.61 55.87
C LEU A 71 9.81 13.37 56.33
N THR A 72 8.95 14.38 56.30
CA THR A 72 7.52 14.12 56.55
C THR A 72 6.92 13.29 55.41
N VAL A 73 5.96 12.41 55.73
CA VAL A 73 5.30 11.53 54.75
C VAL A 73 4.79 12.29 53.53
N GLY A 74 4.23 13.49 53.74
CA GLY A 74 3.73 14.35 52.67
C GLY A 74 4.83 14.81 51.70
N VAL A 75 6.00 15.20 52.20
CA VAL A 75 7.13 15.64 51.35
C VAL A 75 7.69 14.46 50.56
N SER A 76 7.85 13.29 51.19
CA SER A 76 8.32 12.09 50.51
C SER A 76 7.39 11.65 49.38
N MET A 77 6.07 11.68 49.61
CA MET A 77 5.07 11.38 48.58
C MET A 77 5.10 12.40 47.43
N LEU A 78 5.28 13.69 47.71
CA LEU A 78 5.40 14.71 46.67
C LEU A 78 6.64 14.51 45.79
N ILE A 79 7.78 14.17 46.39
CA ILE A 79 9.02 13.93 45.64
C ILE A 79 8.86 12.71 44.71
N VAL A 80 8.37 11.60 45.24
CA VAL A 80 8.22 10.35 44.46
C VAL A 80 7.17 10.51 43.36
N SER A 81 6.01 11.10 43.69
CA SER A 81 4.97 11.37 42.68
C SER A 81 5.44 12.34 41.61
N GLY A 82 6.18 13.39 41.98
CA GLY A 82 6.79 14.34 41.03
C GLY A 82 7.76 13.65 40.07
N ALA A 83 8.65 12.80 40.59
CA ALA A 83 9.59 12.04 39.77
C ALA A 83 8.87 11.09 38.80
N VAL A 84 7.85 10.36 39.27
CA VAL A 84 7.01 9.50 38.43
C VAL A 84 6.29 10.31 37.35
N PHE A 85 5.76 11.49 37.69
CA PHE A 85 5.07 12.35 36.73
C PHE A 85 5.97 12.81 35.59
N VAL A 86 7.24 13.14 35.89
CA VAL A 86 8.25 13.47 34.87
C VAL A 86 8.47 12.28 33.92
N VAL A 87 8.61 11.07 34.44
CA VAL A 87 8.80 9.87 33.60
C VAL A 87 7.57 9.62 32.71
N VAL A 88 6.36 9.73 33.26
CA VAL A 88 5.11 9.58 32.52
C VAL A 88 4.98 10.64 31.43
N ALA A 89 5.34 11.90 31.74
CA ALA A 89 5.31 13.00 30.76
C ALA A 89 6.26 12.74 29.58
N ILE A 90 7.46 12.23 29.84
CA ILE A 90 8.42 11.86 28.78
C ILE A 90 7.86 10.73 27.91
N MET A 91 7.31 9.68 28.52
CA MET A 91 6.70 8.58 27.76
C MET A 91 5.51 9.05 26.92
N LEU A 92 4.65 9.91 27.47
CA LEU A 92 3.52 10.46 26.75
C LEU A 92 3.98 11.32 25.56
N PHE A 93 5.03 12.12 25.75
CA PHE A 93 5.62 12.91 24.67
C PHE A 93 6.12 12.03 23.51
N VAL A 94 6.85 10.94 23.83
CA VAL A 94 7.32 9.98 22.82
C VAL A 94 6.14 9.29 22.11
N ALA A 95 5.11 8.89 22.87
CA ALA A 95 3.92 8.25 22.32
C ALA A 95 3.19 9.19 21.33
N ILE A 96 2.96 10.45 21.72
CA ILE A 96 2.32 11.45 20.85
C ILE A 96 3.17 11.72 19.60
N SER A 97 4.50 11.83 19.75
CA SER A 97 5.41 12.01 18.62
C SER A 97 5.31 10.85 17.63
N SER A 98 5.26 9.61 18.13
CA SER A 98 5.14 8.42 17.27
C SER A 98 3.78 8.35 16.57
N LEU A 99 2.70 8.75 17.26
CA LEU A 99 1.35 8.79 16.69
C LEU A 99 1.24 9.84 15.59
N ASN A 100 1.85 11.02 15.78
CA ASN A 100 1.89 12.07 14.77
C ASN A 100 2.67 11.63 13.52
N ALA A 101 3.80 10.93 13.70
CA ALA A 101 4.57 10.38 12.59
C ALA A 101 3.75 9.33 11.80
N ALA A 102 3.03 8.45 12.49
CA ALA A 102 2.15 7.47 11.85
C ALA A 102 0.98 8.14 11.12
N ALA A 103 0.38 9.18 11.70
CA ALA A 103 -0.70 9.94 11.09
C ALA A 103 -0.24 10.70 9.82
N ALA A 104 0.97 11.26 9.85
CA ALA A 104 1.58 11.91 8.69
C ALA A 104 1.77 10.91 7.53
N ALA A 105 2.36 9.74 7.80
CA ALA A 105 2.53 8.68 6.79
C ALA A 105 1.19 8.21 6.19
N MET A 106 0.13 8.11 7.00
CA MET A 106 -1.20 7.79 6.49
C MET A 106 -1.81 8.89 5.62
N SER A 107 -1.53 10.17 5.90
CA SER A 107 -2.05 11.28 5.09
C SER A 107 -1.48 11.29 3.67
N GLU A 108 -0.18 10.99 3.53
CA GLU A 108 0.50 10.87 2.24
C GLU A 108 -0.08 9.68 1.44
N THR A 109 -0.22 8.52 2.09
CA THR A 109 -0.82 7.31 1.51
C THR A 109 -2.26 7.53 1.01
N LYS A 110 -3.08 8.31 1.73
CA LYS A 110 -4.44 8.63 1.31
C LYS A 110 -4.48 9.49 0.04
N SER A 111 -3.55 10.43 -0.09
CA SER A 111 -3.49 11.30 -1.28
C SER A 111 -3.08 10.53 -2.53
N GLU A 112 -2.08 9.65 -2.41
CA GLU A 112 -1.64 8.78 -3.50
C GLU A 112 -2.72 7.77 -3.90
N PHE A 113 -3.42 7.20 -2.91
CA PHE A 113 -4.54 6.30 -3.18
C PHE A 113 -5.70 7.00 -3.89
N ALA A 114 -6.06 8.22 -3.47
CA ALA A 114 -7.11 9.00 -4.11
C ALA A 114 -6.74 9.40 -5.54
N GLU A 115 -5.47 9.76 -5.76
CA GLU A 115 -4.96 10.06 -7.10
C GLU A 115 -4.98 8.81 -8.00
N ASN A 116 -4.47 7.68 -7.52
CA ASN A 116 -4.51 6.40 -8.23
C ASN A 116 -5.95 6.01 -8.60
N LEU A 117 -6.92 6.21 -7.70
CA LEU A 117 -8.34 5.99 -7.98
C LEU A 117 -8.87 6.93 -9.08
N ARG A 118 -8.41 8.18 -9.10
CA ARG A 118 -8.79 9.17 -10.12
C ARG A 118 -8.25 8.80 -11.50
N TRP A 119 -7.00 8.34 -11.57
CA TRP A 119 -6.38 7.82 -12.80
C TRP A 119 -7.08 6.55 -13.30
N LEU A 120 -7.43 5.63 -12.40
CA LEU A 120 -8.18 4.42 -12.73
C LEU A 120 -9.56 4.78 -13.30
N LYS A 121 -10.28 5.72 -12.66
CA LYS A 121 -11.59 6.20 -13.10
C LYS A 121 -11.52 6.90 -14.46
N ALA A 122 -10.50 7.73 -14.70
CA ALA A 122 -10.30 8.41 -15.98
C ALA A 122 -10.00 7.41 -17.11
N THR A 123 -9.19 6.39 -16.85
CA THR A 123 -8.86 5.33 -17.82
C THR A 123 -10.09 4.48 -18.15
N LEU A 124 -10.96 4.21 -17.18
CA LEU A 124 -12.19 3.44 -17.39
C LEU A 124 -13.25 4.22 -18.20
N ILE A 125 -13.39 5.52 -17.97
CA ILE A 125 -14.42 6.35 -18.61
C ILE A 125 -14.02 6.77 -20.04
N SER A 126 -12.73 6.86 -20.35
CA SER A 126 -12.24 7.28 -21.67
C SER A 126 -10.95 6.55 -22.06
N PRO A 127 -11.03 5.27 -22.47
CA PRO A 127 -9.86 4.49 -22.89
C PRO A 127 -9.21 5.04 -24.17
N GLU A 128 -9.97 5.75 -25.02
CA GLU A 128 -9.53 6.30 -26.31
C GLU A 128 -8.59 7.54 -26.17
N THR A 129 -8.58 8.22 -25.02
CA THR A 129 -7.82 9.47 -24.81
C THR A 129 -6.65 9.34 -23.83
N SER A 130 -6.31 8.13 -23.40
CA SER A 130 -5.13 7.89 -22.58
C SER A 130 -3.86 8.24 -23.36
N ALA A 131 -3.06 9.19 -22.85
CA ALA A 131 -1.78 9.59 -23.43
C ALA A 131 -0.82 8.41 -23.66
N ARG A 132 -0.97 7.32 -22.88
CA ARG A 132 -0.19 6.09 -23.05
C ARG A 132 -0.66 5.23 -24.23
N ASN A 133 -1.93 5.33 -24.62
CA ASN A 133 -2.47 4.66 -25.80
C ASN A 133 -2.16 5.45 -27.08
N GLN A 134 -2.12 6.79 -27.00
CA GLN A 134 -1.68 7.65 -28.11
C GLN A 134 -0.22 7.36 -28.52
N LEU A 135 0.68 7.14 -27.56
CA LEU A 135 2.08 6.78 -27.85
C LEU A 135 2.25 5.43 -28.55
N ARG A 136 1.28 4.50 -28.44
CA ARG A 136 1.36 3.17 -29.03
C ARG A 136 0.79 3.12 -30.45
N ASP A 137 -0.16 4.00 -30.77
CA ASP A 137 -0.81 4.05 -32.08
C ASP A 137 0.08 4.72 -33.16
N GLU A 138 1.05 5.53 -32.77
CA GLU A 138 2.01 6.15 -33.70
C GLU A 138 3.18 5.23 -34.10
N SER A 139 3.44 4.16 -33.34
CA SER A 139 4.60 3.28 -33.56
C SER A 139 4.40 2.15 -34.56
N PHE A 140 3.21 2.00 -35.15
CA PHE A 140 2.98 1.03 -36.22
C PHE A 140 2.57 1.77 -37.49
N PRO A 141 3.45 1.87 -38.51
CA PRO A 141 3.02 2.22 -39.84
C PRO A 141 1.95 1.20 -40.23
N ARG A 142 0.69 1.64 -40.40
CA ARG A 142 -0.28 0.86 -41.16
C ARG A 142 0.42 0.57 -42.48
N TYR A 143 0.78 -0.68 -42.73
CA TYR A 143 1.12 -1.13 -44.06
C TYR A 143 -0.11 -0.87 -44.91
N GLN A 144 -0.11 0.29 -45.57
CA GLN A 144 -0.96 0.57 -46.70
C GLN A 144 -0.71 -0.57 -47.68
N THR A 145 -1.75 -1.39 -47.85
CA THR A 145 -2.22 -1.86 -49.14
C THR A 145 -1.11 -1.99 -50.19
N TYR A 146 -0.45 -3.14 -50.22
CA TYR A 146 0.29 -3.62 -51.40
C TYR A 146 -0.65 -4.51 -52.23
N GLU A 147 -1.84 -3.99 -52.52
CA GLU A 147 -2.70 -4.45 -53.61
C GLU A 147 -2.55 -3.44 -54.74
N ASP A 148 -1.38 -3.37 -55.36
CA ASP A 148 -1.32 -2.98 -56.77
C ASP A 148 0.01 -3.43 -57.40
N SER A 149 -0.10 -4.02 -58.59
CA SER A 149 0.98 -4.32 -59.54
C SER A 149 2.06 -5.35 -59.15
N VAL A 150 1.72 -6.64 -59.18
CA VAL A 150 2.67 -7.65 -59.69
C VAL A 150 2.05 -8.37 -60.88
N ASP A 151 2.14 -7.68 -62.01
CA ASP A 151 2.07 -8.26 -63.34
C ASP A 151 3.19 -9.32 -63.46
N ARG A 152 2.81 -10.61 -63.40
CA ARG A 152 3.74 -11.73 -63.64
C ARG A 152 3.59 -12.19 -65.10
N PRO A 153 4.59 -11.94 -65.97
CA PRO A 153 4.65 -12.66 -67.23
C PRO A 153 5.05 -14.11 -66.97
N ASN A 154 4.27 -14.98 -67.59
CA ASN A 154 4.45 -16.41 -67.77
C ASN A 154 5.88 -16.71 -68.31
N GLY A 155 6.67 -17.50 -67.60
CA GLY A 155 8.06 -17.77 -67.95
C GLY A 155 8.65 -19.02 -67.31
N SER A 156 8.35 -20.16 -67.94
CA SER A 156 9.26 -21.30 -68.19
C SER A 156 10.06 -21.93 -67.04
N ALA A 157 9.68 -23.19 -66.79
CA ALA A 157 10.50 -24.34 -66.40
C ALA A 157 12.02 -24.21 -66.64
N GLY A 158 12.82 -24.61 -65.65
CA GLY A 158 14.24 -24.91 -65.83
C GLY A 158 15.04 -24.83 -64.54
N ASP A 159 15.55 -25.98 -64.11
CA ASP A 159 16.75 -26.15 -63.29
C ASP A 159 16.72 -25.86 -61.78
N ARG A 160 16.58 -26.97 -61.04
CA ARG A 160 17.41 -27.21 -59.84
C ARG A 160 18.77 -27.74 -60.31
N PRO A 161 19.89 -27.43 -59.65
CA PRO A 161 20.35 -28.38 -58.62
C PRO A 161 21.04 -27.75 -57.39
N SER A 162 20.71 -28.33 -56.23
CA SER A 162 21.63 -28.83 -55.18
C SER A 162 23.01 -28.18 -55.03
N ALA A 163 23.24 -27.52 -53.89
CA ALA A 163 24.52 -27.62 -53.16
C ALA A 163 24.33 -27.24 -51.68
N TYR A 164 24.32 -28.25 -50.80
CA TYR A 164 24.70 -28.06 -49.40
C TYR A 164 26.23 -27.92 -49.31
N PRO A 165 26.74 -27.04 -48.44
CA PRO A 165 28.00 -27.28 -47.77
C PRO A 165 27.78 -27.43 -46.26
N SER A 166 28.05 -28.63 -45.78
CA SER A 166 28.53 -28.94 -44.42
C SER A 166 30.07 -28.99 -44.49
N PRO A 167 30.87 -29.05 -43.40
CA PRO A 167 30.84 -28.44 -42.07
C PRO A 167 32.23 -27.78 -41.71
N ASN A 168 32.42 -27.44 -40.42
CA ASN A 168 33.67 -27.31 -39.64
C ASN A 168 34.25 -25.91 -39.37
N ARG A 169 34.09 -25.42 -38.15
CA ARG A 169 35.07 -25.57 -37.04
C ARG A 169 34.49 -25.16 -35.70
#